data_AF-A0A540MVP0-F1
#
_entry.id   AF-A0A540MVP0-F1
#
_cell.length_a   1.000
_cell.length_b   1.000
_cell.length_c   1.000
_cell.angle_alpha   90.00
_cell.angle_beta   90.00
_cell.angle_gamma   90.00
#
_symmetry.space_group_name_H-M   'P 1'
#
loop_
_entity.id
_entity.type
_entity.pdbx_description
1 polymer ?
#
loop_
_entity_poly.entity_id
_entity_poly.type
_entity_poly.pdbx_seq_one_letter_code
_entity_poly.pdbx_strand_id
1 'polypeptide(L)'
;MLIPYSYFDIPEFNGYCGVHLNHLYRHVNLYLNSLVNANASASSATFSSSSFNSRLTISRSNSSNRISFTVAPDHSVHDSLCGLTLSWTHHVDTVRDSLKEKRSFILKLPKHHLHTLIQPYLHHFTARAEEFKRVSRERRLFTNNGHTSYDSG
;
A
#
# COMPACT_ATOMS: atom_id res chain seq x y z
N MET A 1 15.34 19.65 -21.34
CA MET A 1 15.09 19.44 -19.89
C MET A 1 15.33 17.97 -19.56
N LEU A 2 16.23 17.65 -18.63
CA LEU A 2 16.35 16.29 -18.08
C LEU A 2 15.26 16.11 -17.02
N ILE A 3 14.32 15.19 -17.22
CA ILE A 3 13.37 14.82 -16.16
C ILE A 3 14.17 14.11 -15.05
N PRO A 4 14.26 14.64 -13.81
CA PRO A 4 15.15 14.11 -12.76
C PRO A 4 14.62 12.84 -12.09
N TYR A 5 13.36 12.48 -12.36
CA TYR A 5 12.66 11.34 -11.76
C TYR A 5 12.22 10.32 -12.81
N SER A 6 12.23 9.04 -12.42
CA SER A 6 11.55 7.95 -13.13
C SER A 6 10.21 7.66 -12.48
N TYR A 7 9.27 7.20 -13.30
CA TYR A 7 7.90 6.89 -12.92
C TYR A 7 7.57 5.47 -13.35
N PHE A 8 6.96 4.69 -12.47
CA PHE A 8 6.51 3.34 -12.73
C PHE A 8 5.02 3.23 -12.42
N ASP A 9 4.25 2.83 -13.42
CA ASP A 9 2.82 2.58 -13.30
C ASP A 9 2.59 1.12 -12.90
N ILE A 10 1.79 0.92 -11.87
CA ILE A 10 1.29 -0.36 -11.42
C ILE A 10 -0.24 -0.30 -11.51
N PRO A 11 -0.83 -0.74 -12.64
CA PRO A 11 -2.28 -0.70 -12.83
C PRO A 11 -2.96 -1.76 -11.99
N GLU A 12 -4.22 -1.54 -11.60
CA GLU A 12 -5.02 -2.52 -10.85
C GLU A 12 -5.24 -3.83 -11.61
N PHE A 13 -5.32 -3.75 -12.94
CA PHE A 13 -5.50 -4.89 -13.82
C PHE A 13 -4.38 -4.95 -14.88
N ASN A 14 -3.92 -6.16 -15.19
CA ASN A 14 -2.96 -6.43 -16.24
C ASN A 14 -3.65 -6.48 -17.61
N GLY A 15 -2.99 -5.88 -18.61
CA GLY A 15 -3.40 -5.93 -20.01
C GLY A 15 -4.66 -5.11 -20.33
N TYR A 16 -5.09 -5.21 -21.59
CA TYR A 16 -6.35 -4.62 -22.05
C TYR A 16 -7.51 -5.55 -21.67
N CYS A 17 -8.66 -4.98 -21.31
CA CYS A 17 -9.90 -5.64 -20.86
C CYS A 17 -10.07 -5.91 -19.36
N GLY A 18 -9.08 -5.65 -18.50
CA GLY A 18 -9.30 -5.61 -17.04
C GLY A 18 -9.66 -6.96 -16.40
N VAL A 19 -9.36 -8.08 -17.07
CA VAL A 19 -9.78 -9.41 -16.61
C VAL A 19 -8.83 -9.98 -15.56
N HIS A 20 -7.55 -9.63 -15.63
CA HIS A 20 -6.53 -10.18 -14.77
C HIS A 20 -6.09 -9.14 -13.72
N LEU A 21 -6.36 -9.41 -12.45
CA LEU A 21 -5.91 -8.54 -11.35
C LEU A 21 -4.38 -8.51 -11.27
N ASN A 22 -3.82 -7.31 -11.15
CA ASN A 22 -2.41 -7.15 -10.89
C ASN A 22 -2.12 -7.40 -9.40
N HIS A 23 -1.47 -8.51 -9.10
CA HIS A 23 -1.11 -8.83 -7.73
C HIS A 23 -0.18 -7.78 -7.09
N LEU A 24 0.67 -7.09 -7.86
CA LEU A 24 1.54 -6.03 -7.35
C LEU A 24 0.73 -4.83 -6.86
N TYR A 25 -0.36 -4.47 -7.53
CA TYR A 25 -1.26 -3.41 -7.07
C TYR A 25 -1.78 -3.66 -5.65
N ARG A 26 -2.18 -4.92 -5.37
CA ARG A 26 -2.61 -5.33 -4.04
C ARG A 26 -1.46 -5.25 -3.02
N HIS A 27 -0.24 -5.63 -3.39
CA HIS A 27 0.93 -5.54 -2.51
C HIS A 27 1.26 -4.09 -2.18
N VAL A 28 1.21 -3.18 -3.15
CA VAL A 28 1.38 -1.73 -2.92
C VAL A 28 0.35 -1.22 -1.91
N ASN A 29 -0.92 -1.58 -2.08
CA ASN A 29 -1.96 -1.16 -1.14
C ASN A 29 -1.69 -1.67 0.30
N LEU A 30 -1.30 -2.94 0.44
CA LEU A 30 -0.94 -3.52 1.75
C LEU A 30 0.31 -2.88 2.36
N TYR A 31 1.31 -2.60 1.52
CA TYR A 31 2.53 -1.92 1.91
C TYR A 31 2.25 -0.53 2.47
N LEU A 32 1.48 0.29 1.74
CA LEU A 32 1.10 1.64 2.17
C LEU A 32 0.28 1.61 3.46
N ASN A 33 -0.63 0.65 3.63
CA ASN A 33 -1.33 0.41 4.90
C ASN A 33 -0.35 0.09 6.04
N SER A 34 0.68 -0.70 5.77
CA SER A 34 1.70 -1.05 6.77
C SER A 34 2.50 0.18 7.20
N LEU A 35 2.79 1.10 6.28
CA LEU A 35 3.47 2.36 6.57
C LEU A 35 2.60 3.26 7.45
N VAL A 36 1.32 3.45 7.09
CA VAL A 36 0.36 4.24 7.89
C VAL A 36 0.25 3.67 9.31
N ASN A 37 0.11 2.35 9.43
CA ASN A 37 -0.04 1.70 10.72
C ASN A 37 1.23 1.76 11.58
N ALA A 38 2.40 1.58 10.97
CA ALA A 38 3.67 1.70 11.67
C ALA A 38 3.84 3.11 12.27
N ASN A 39 3.49 4.14 11.51
CA ASN A 39 3.56 5.52 11.97
C ASN A 39 2.50 5.86 13.02
N ALA A 40 1.28 5.33 12.90
CA ALA A 40 0.24 5.48 13.93
C ALA A 40 0.65 4.83 15.27
N SER A 41 1.41 3.72 15.23
CA SER A 41 1.96 3.09 16.43
C SER A 41 3.26 3.72 16.93
N ALA A 42 3.99 4.44 16.08
CA ALA A 42 5.26 5.08 16.40
C ALA A 42 5.05 6.52 16.87
N SER A 43 4.50 6.66 18.09
CA SER A 43 4.67 7.86 18.91
C SER A 43 6.07 7.95 19.55
N SER A 44 6.98 7.01 19.24
CA SER A 44 8.35 7.00 19.76
C SER A 44 9.37 6.66 18.67
N ALA A 45 10.17 7.67 18.35
CA ALA A 45 11.52 7.63 17.77
C ALA A 45 12.04 6.27 17.29
N THR A 46 12.00 5.99 15.98
CA THR A 46 13.00 5.13 15.32
C THR A 46 12.98 5.29 13.79
N PHE A 47 13.98 6.04 13.29
CA PHE A 47 14.64 5.99 11.97
C PHE A 47 13.87 5.73 10.65
N SER A 48 12.56 5.96 10.56
CA SER A 48 11.89 6.12 9.25
C SER A 48 11.03 7.37 9.23
N SER A 49 11.61 8.46 8.70
CA SER A 49 10.95 9.76 8.52
C SER A 49 10.02 9.72 7.30
N SER A 50 9.03 8.84 7.33
CA SER A 50 7.92 8.84 6.37
C SER A 50 6.87 9.84 6.86
N SER A 51 6.91 11.08 6.37
CA SER A 51 5.87 12.07 6.69
C SER A 51 4.61 11.80 5.88
N PHE A 52 3.54 11.38 6.54
CA PHE A 52 2.21 11.23 5.94
C PHE A 52 1.53 12.60 5.81
N ASN A 53 1.93 13.40 4.83
CA ASN A 53 1.11 14.54 4.35
C ASN A 53 0.17 14.06 3.24
N SER A 54 -0.57 12.98 3.48
CA SER A 54 -1.41 12.35 2.47
C SER A 54 -2.84 12.21 2.98
N ARG A 55 -3.82 12.58 2.15
CA ARG A 55 -5.23 12.29 2.43
C ARG A 55 -5.46 10.79 2.30
N LEU A 56 -6.16 10.20 3.27
CA LEU A 56 -6.50 8.78 3.31
C LEU A 56 -8.02 8.61 3.18
N THR A 57 -8.42 7.53 2.51
CA THR A 57 -9.79 7.03 2.52
C THR A 57 -9.88 5.93 3.58
N ILE A 58 -10.87 6.05 4.46
CA ILE A 58 -11.13 5.11 5.53
C ILE A 58 -12.36 4.30 5.14
N SER A 59 -12.24 2.98 5.20
CA SER A 59 -13.32 2.05 4.86
C SER A 59 -13.42 0.95 5.90
N ARG A 60 -14.59 0.32 6.00
CA ARG A 60 -14.83 -0.85 6.84
C ARG A 60 -15.54 -1.89 6.00
N SER A 61 -15.09 -3.14 6.08
CA SER A 61 -15.81 -4.23 5.40
C SER A 61 -17.11 -4.54 6.12
N ASN A 62 -18.20 -4.80 5.38
CA ASN A 62 -19.45 -5.25 5.97
C ASN A 62 -19.31 -6.58 6.74
N SER A 63 -18.31 -7.41 6.36
CA SER A 63 -18.03 -8.71 6.97
C SER A 63 -16.94 -8.69 8.05
N SER A 64 -16.45 -7.52 8.43
CA SER A 64 -15.39 -7.41 9.45
C SER A 64 -15.41 -6.08 10.18
N ASN A 65 -15.23 -6.13 11.50
CA ASN A 65 -15.05 -4.92 12.30
C ASN A 65 -13.74 -4.15 12.01
N ARG A 66 -12.91 -4.63 11.07
CA ARG A 66 -11.64 -4.04 10.71
C ARG A 66 -11.81 -2.79 9.85
N ILE A 67 -11.21 -1.70 10.32
CA ILE A 67 -11.01 -0.49 9.55
C ILE A 67 -9.80 -0.69 8.63
N SER A 68 -9.95 -0.35 7.35
CA SER A 68 -8.91 -0.32 6.33
C SER A 68 -8.66 1.10 5.86
N PHE A 69 -7.40 1.40 5.54
CA PHE A 69 -6.98 2.67 4.99
C PHE A 69 -6.60 2.45 3.52
N THR A 70 -6.85 3.43 2.68
CA THR A 70 -6.28 3.49 1.34
C THR A 70 -5.83 4.93 1.10
N VAL A 71 -4.84 5.13 0.24
CA VAL A 71 -4.48 6.49 -0.17
C VAL A 71 -5.65 7.07 -0.96
N ALA A 72 -6.06 8.30 -0.67
CA ALA A 72 -7.14 8.94 -1.41
C ALA A 72 -6.73 9.13 -2.88
N PRO A 73 -7.69 9.16 -3.82
CA PRO A 73 -7.42 9.45 -5.22
C PRO A 73 -6.58 10.72 -5.39
N ASP A 74 -5.59 10.64 -6.27
CA ASP A 74 -4.60 11.67 -6.64
C ASP A 74 -3.74 12.22 -5.50
N HIS A 75 -3.72 11.53 -4.36
CA HIS A 75 -2.82 11.84 -3.27
C HIS A 75 -1.58 10.96 -3.27
N SER A 76 -0.48 11.54 -2.76
CA SER A 76 0.82 10.89 -2.67
C SER A 76 1.20 10.56 -1.23
N VAL A 77 1.86 9.43 -1.03
CA VAL A 77 2.53 9.03 0.21
C VAL A 77 4.03 9.04 -0.04
N HIS A 78 4.77 9.69 0.85
CA HIS A 78 6.23 9.68 0.83
C HIS A 78 6.76 8.47 1.59
N ASP A 79 7.85 7.90 1.10
CA ASP A 79 8.55 6.80 1.73
C ASP A 79 10.06 6.99 1.56
N SER A 80 10.84 6.31 2.38
CA SER A 80 12.29 6.41 2.38
C SER A 80 12.96 5.05 2.61
N LEU A 81 13.89 4.70 1.73
CA LEU A 81 14.75 3.53 1.88
C LEU A 81 16.21 3.96 1.71
N CYS A 82 17.07 3.62 2.67
CA CYS A 82 18.51 3.91 2.63
C CYS A 82 18.83 5.40 2.35
N GLY A 83 18.07 6.32 2.95
CA GLY A 83 18.26 7.76 2.78
C GLY A 83 17.67 8.35 1.50
N LEU A 84 17.03 7.53 0.66
CA LEU A 84 16.40 8.00 -0.57
C LEU A 84 14.92 8.18 -0.42
N THR A 85 14.44 9.34 -0.86
CA THR A 85 13.03 9.69 -0.85
C THR A 85 12.37 9.31 -2.16
N LEU A 86 11.24 8.63 -2.05
CA LEU A 86 10.36 8.29 -3.15
C LEU A 86 8.91 8.61 -2.77
N SER A 87 8.01 8.55 -3.74
CA SER A 87 6.59 8.77 -3.48
C SER A 87 5.71 7.84 -4.29
N TRP A 88 4.66 7.35 -3.63
CA TRP A 88 3.58 6.57 -4.20
C TRP A 88 2.37 7.47 -4.40
N THR A 89 1.85 7.57 -5.62
CA THR A 89 0.60 8.28 -5.91
C THR A 89 -0.50 7.28 -6.26
N HIS A 90 -1.68 7.40 -5.66
CA HIS A 90 -2.84 6.62 -6.08
C HIS A 90 -3.61 7.40 -7.15
N HIS A 91 -3.53 6.97 -8.40
CA HIS A 91 -4.21 7.64 -9.50
C HIS A 91 -5.53 6.92 -9.81
N VAL A 92 -6.60 7.69 -9.97
CA VAL A 92 -7.94 7.17 -10.31
C VAL A 92 -8.51 8.01 -11.44
N ASP A 93 -8.59 7.41 -12.62
CA ASP A 93 -9.20 8.03 -13.79
C ASP A 93 -10.62 7.52 -13.97
N THR A 94 -11.57 8.41 -14.21
CA THR A 94 -12.88 8.03 -14.74
C THR A 94 -12.77 7.84 -16.26
N VAL A 95 -13.16 6.66 -16.75
CA VAL A 95 -13.17 6.41 -18.19
C VAL A 95 -14.25 7.28 -18.81
N ARG A 96 -13.87 8.17 -19.74
CA ARG A 96 -14.82 9.00 -20.49
C ARG A 96 -15.94 8.13 -21.05
N ASP A 97 -17.18 8.57 -20.83
CA ASP A 97 -18.41 7.89 -21.26
C ASP A 97 -18.72 6.55 -20.54
N SER A 98 -18.14 6.32 -19.36
CA SER A 98 -18.44 5.15 -18.53
C SER A 98 -18.38 5.48 -17.03
N LEU A 99 -19.17 4.77 -16.23
CA LEU A 99 -19.06 4.79 -14.76
C LEU A 99 -17.86 3.97 -14.24
N LYS A 100 -17.05 3.41 -15.14
CA LYS A 100 -15.87 2.61 -14.78
C LYS A 100 -14.71 3.53 -14.42
N GLU A 101 -14.12 3.25 -13.26
CA GLU A 101 -12.88 3.86 -12.81
C GLU A 101 -11.69 2.96 -13.17
N LYS A 102 -10.60 3.56 -13.65
CA LYS A 102 -9.30 2.92 -13.82
C LYS A 102 -8.40 3.38 -12.68
N ARG A 103 -7.82 2.42 -11.97
CA ARG A 103 -6.96 2.68 -10.82
C ARG A 103 -5.54 2.21 -11.09
N SER A 104 -4.58 2.98 -10.62
CA SER A 104 -3.16 2.65 -10.70
C SER A 104 -2.38 3.29 -9.55
N PHE A 105 -1.27 2.68 -9.17
CA PHE A 105 -0.28 3.33 -8.33
C PHE A 105 0.90 3.78 -9.18
N ILE A 106 1.37 5.01 -8.94
CA ILE A 106 2.55 5.55 -9.59
C ILE A 106 3.67 5.65 -8.55
N LEU A 107 4.75 4.92 -8.78
CA LEU A 107 5.99 5.06 -8.03
C LEU A 107 6.88 6.08 -8.70
N LYS A 108 7.22 7.16 -7.99
CA LYS A 108 8.18 8.18 -8.41
C LYS A 108 9.47 8.02 -7.59
N LEU A 109 10.61 7.88 -8.27
CA LEU A 109 11.94 7.85 -7.64
C LEU A 109 13.01 8.59 -8.46
N PRO A 110 14.11 9.04 -7.82
CA PRO A 110 15.18 9.72 -8.52
C PRO A 110 15.91 8.82 -9.53
N LYS A 111 16.18 9.34 -10.74
CA LYS A 111 16.81 8.55 -11.82
C LYS A 111 18.22 8.06 -11.50
N HIS A 112 18.98 8.85 -10.76
CA HIS A 112 20.40 8.59 -10.52
C HIS A 112 20.67 7.31 -9.72
N HIS A 113 19.69 6.80 -8.98
CA HIS A 113 19.81 5.54 -8.25
C HIS A 113 18.91 4.41 -8.78
N LEU A 114 18.24 4.63 -9.92
CA LEU A 114 17.24 3.72 -10.46
C LEU A 114 17.79 2.30 -10.62
N HIS A 115 18.91 2.14 -11.32
CA HIS A 115 19.45 0.83 -11.69
C HIS A 115 19.90 0.01 -10.49
N THR A 116 20.41 0.67 -9.45
CA THR A 116 20.94 -0.02 -8.27
C THR A 116 19.85 -0.36 -7.27
N LEU A 117 18.80 0.46 -7.16
CA LEU A 117 17.87 0.40 -6.03
C LEU A 117 16.47 -0.04 -6.37
N ILE A 118 16.06 -0.02 -7.64
CA ILE A 118 14.70 -0.43 -7.98
C ILE A 118 14.44 -1.87 -7.53
N GLN A 119 15.34 -2.81 -7.81
CA GLN A 119 15.12 -4.21 -7.45
C GLN A 119 15.16 -4.45 -5.92
N PRO A 120 16.15 -3.94 -5.15
CA PRO A 120 16.11 -3.99 -3.70
C PRO A 120 14.86 -3.36 -3.08
N TYR A 121 14.42 -2.22 -3.62
CA TYR A 121 13.20 -1.56 -3.17
C TYR A 121 11.96 -2.41 -3.48
N LEU A 122 11.89 -2.98 -4.68
CA LEU A 122 10.80 -3.85 -5.09
C LEU A 122 10.68 -5.09 -4.18
N HIS A 123 11.81 -5.67 -3.81
CA HIS A 123 11.85 -6.78 -2.86
C HIS A 123 11.40 -6.34 -1.45
N HIS A 124 11.90 -5.20 -0.97
CA HIS A 124 11.54 -4.65 0.34
C HIS A 124 10.03 -4.42 0.49
N PHE A 125 9.39 -3.72 -0.47
CA PHE A 125 7.96 -3.43 -0.35
C PHE A 125 7.13 -4.71 -0.42
N THR A 126 7.51 -5.68 -1.27
CA THR A 126 6.80 -6.95 -1.41
C THR A 126 6.86 -7.75 -0.12
N ALA A 127 8.05 -7.92 0.45
CA ALA A 127 8.24 -8.62 1.72
C ALA A 127 7.44 -7.97 2.87
N ARG A 128 7.47 -6.64 2.96
CA ARG A 128 6.71 -5.91 3.99
C ARG A 128 5.19 -6.04 3.80
N ALA A 129 4.71 -6.05 2.55
CA ALA A 129 3.30 -6.27 2.24
C ALA A 129 2.82 -7.68 2.63
N GLU A 130 3.64 -8.70 2.35
CA GLU A 130 3.36 -10.08 2.74
C GLU A 130 3.34 -10.25 4.26
N GLU A 131 4.32 -9.68 4.96
CA GLU A 131 4.38 -9.69 6.42
C GLU A 131 3.15 -9.00 7.02
N PHE A 132 2.79 -7.83 6.50
CA PHE A 132 1.59 -7.12 6.94
C PHE A 132 0.31 -7.97 6.75
N LYS A 133 0.21 -8.68 5.63
CA LYS A 133 -0.90 -9.61 5.34
C LYS A 133 -0.91 -10.79 6.31
N ARG A 134 0.26 -11.38 6.62
CA ARG A 134 0.42 -12.49 7.55
C ARG A 134 -0.01 -12.11 8.96
N VAL A 135 0.57 -11.05 9.52
CA VAL A 135 0.24 -10.52 10.86
C VAL A 135 -1.24 -10.14 10.97
N SER A 136 -1.77 -9.52 9.92
CA SER A 136 -3.19 -9.17 9.84
C SER A 136 -4.12 -10.39 9.89
N ARG A 137 -3.70 -11.51 9.29
CA ARG A 137 -4.47 -12.76 9.27
C ARG A 137 -4.35 -13.49 10.61
N GLU A 138 -3.17 -13.54 11.19
CA GLU A 138 -2.94 -14.15 12.51
C GLU A 138 -3.75 -13.45 13.59
N ARG A 139 -3.76 -12.12 13.64
CA ARG A 139 -4.60 -11.35 14.56
C ARG A 139 -6.08 -11.74 14.47
N ARG A 140 -6.58 -12.01 13.24
CA ARG A 140 -7.96 -12.46 13.02
C ARG A 140 -8.22 -13.88 13.57
N LEU A 141 -7.23 -14.79 13.53
CA LEU A 141 -7.38 -16.13 14.10
C LEU A 141 -7.44 -16.08 15.62
N PHE A 142 -6.58 -15.28 16.27
CA PHE A 142 -6.58 -15.16 17.73
C PHE A 142 -7.87 -14.52 18.28
N THR A 143 -8.44 -13.52 17.60
CA THR A 143 -9.73 -12.93 18.02
C THR A 143 -10.90 -13.89 17.86
N ASN A 144 -10.89 -14.75 16.83
CA ASN A 144 -11.97 -15.72 16.60
C ASN A 144 -11.95 -16.92 17.57
N ASN A 145 -10.79 -17.24 18.16
CA ASN A 145 -10.64 -18.34 19.12
C ASN A 145 -11.06 -17.98 20.56
N GLY A 146 -11.38 -16.73 20.87
CA GLY A 146 -11.82 -16.30 22.21
C GLY A 146 -13.24 -16.74 22.60
N HIS A 147 -13.92 -17.52 21.76
CA HIS A 147 -15.28 -18.02 21.98
C HIS A 147 -15.34 -19.54 22.20
N THR A 148 -14.25 -20.18 22.65
CA THR A 148 -14.34 -21.50 23.26
C THR A 148 -14.69 -21.32 24.74
N SER A 149 -15.96 -20.99 24.99
CA SER A 149 -16.56 -21.14 26.31
C SER A 149 -16.45 -22.61 26.72
N TYR A 150 -15.61 -22.86 27.71
CA TYR A 150 -15.67 -24.00 28.59
C TYR A 150 -17.05 -23.98 29.25
N ASP A 151 -17.98 -24.77 28.71
CA ASP A 151 -19.22 -25.12 29.38
C ASP A 151 -19.22 -26.62 29.70
N SER A 152 -18.88 -26.88 30.97
CA SER A 152 -19.39 -27.89 31.91
C SER A 152 -19.94 -29.22 31.38
N GLY A 153 -19.31 -30.30 31.86
CA GLY A 153 -19.88 -31.63 32.02
C GLY A 153 -19.15 -32.35 33.14
#